data_AF-A0A4D7DX91-F1
#
_entry.id   AF-A0A4D7DX91-F1
#
_cell.length_a   1.000
_cell.length_b   1.000
_cell.length_c   1.000
_cell.angle_alpha   90.00
_cell.angle_beta   90.00
_cell.angle_gamma   90.00
#
_symmetry.space_group_name_H-M   'P 1'
#
loop_
_entity.id
_entity.type
_entity.pdbx_description
1 polymer ?
#
loop_
_entity_poly.entity_id
_entity_poly.type
_entity_poly.pdbx_seq_one_letter_code
_entity_poly.pdbx_strand_id
1 'polypeptide(L)'
;MVGKVKDVVASTETPNRWLILIREYALTNVPDQWSGRNPVSYWSERDFPDIDFSGLAYQAIAASKPLGLTIAEAKAGLAVTFNVPEAAIEITIRG
;
A
#
# COMPACT_ATOMS: atom_id res chain seq x y z
N MET A 1 -6.48 3.63 12.30
CA MET A 1 -5.33 2.75 11.93
C MET A 1 -4.07 3.36 12.51
N VAL A 2 -3.24 2.54 13.15
CA VAL A 2 -1.88 2.91 13.57
C VAL A 2 -0.89 2.13 12.72
N GLY A 3 -0.04 2.83 11.97
CA GLY A 3 1.01 2.22 11.14
C GLY A 3 2.39 2.49 11.73
N LYS A 4 3.25 1.48 11.83
CA LYS A 4 4.64 1.67 12.23
C LYS A 4 5.50 1.95 11.01
N VAL A 5 6.17 3.09 11.05
CA VAL A 5 7.07 3.53 9.98
C VAL A 5 8.23 2.53 9.85
N LYS A 6 8.45 2.10 8.62
CA LYS A 6 9.60 1.30 8.19
C LYS A 6 10.73 2.19 7.72
N ASP A 7 10.41 3.12 6.83
CA ASP A 7 11.37 3.97 6.13
C ASP A 7 10.66 5.19 5.49
N VAL A 8 11.44 6.17 5.07
CA VAL A 8 10.97 7.33 4.29
C VAL A 8 11.84 7.43 3.03
N VAL A 9 11.24 7.19 1.87
CA VAL A 9 11.96 7.11 0.58
C VAL A 9 11.49 8.19 -0.38
N ALA A 10 12.31 8.54 -1.37
CA ALA A 10 11.88 9.47 -2.42
C ALA A 10 10.70 8.88 -3.22
N SER A 11 9.75 9.72 -3.62
CA SER A 11 8.62 9.31 -4.46
C SER A 11 9.09 8.96 -5.87
N THR A 12 8.59 7.83 -6.38
CA THR A 12 8.80 7.39 -7.76
C THR A 12 7.90 8.12 -8.77
N GLU A 13 6.85 8.79 -8.30
CA GLU A 13 5.83 9.43 -9.15
C GLU A 13 5.96 10.95 -9.22
N THR A 14 6.44 11.59 -8.15
CA THR A 14 6.53 13.06 -8.09
C THR A 14 7.87 13.49 -7.51
N PRO A 15 8.69 14.24 -8.28
CA PRO A 15 9.95 14.79 -7.77
C PRO A 15 9.73 15.63 -6.51
N ASN A 16 10.71 15.59 -5.59
CA ASN A 16 10.67 16.32 -4.31
C ASN A 16 9.51 15.94 -3.37
N ARG A 17 8.84 14.81 -3.60
CA ARG A 17 7.91 14.18 -2.63
C ARG A 17 8.57 12.96 -2.00
N TRP A 18 8.08 12.61 -0.81
CA TRP A 18 8.56 11.46 -0.04
C TRP A 18 7.41 10.50 0.22
N LEU A 19 7.71 9.21 0.23
CA LEU A 19 6.82 8.12 0.59
C LEU A 19 7.19 7.62 1.98
N ILE A 20 6.20 7.48 2.86
CA ILE A 20 6.37 6.82 4.15
C ILE A 20 6.03 5.34 3.95
N LEU A 21 7.02 4.47 4.12
CA LEU A 21 6.81 3.03 4.08
C LEU A 21 6.35 2.56 5.45
N ILE A 22 5.31 1.72 5.49
CA ILE A 22 4.78 1.13 6.72
C ILE A 22 5.17 -0.35 6.74
N ARG A 23 5.67 -0.87 7.87
CA ARG A 23 6.03 -2.31 7.99
C ARG A 23 4.86 -3.16 8.48
N GLU A 24 4.12 -2.64 9.44
CA GLU A 24 3.02 -3.30 10.11
C GLU A 24 2.00 -2.25 10.55
N TYR A 25 0.75 -2.64 10.64
CA TYR A 25 -0.34 -1.76 11.03
C TYR A 25 -1.30 -2.48 11.98
N ALA A 26 -1.95 -1.70 12.83
CA ALA A 26 -3.07 -2.14 13.63
C ALA A 26 -4.32 -1.36 13.25
N LEU A 27 -5.45 -2.06 13.15
CA LEU A 27 -6.74 -1.42 13.05
C LEU A 27 -7.19 -0.96 14.43
N THR A 28 -7.64 0.28 14.50
CA THR A 28 -8.12 0.91 15.72
C THR A 28 -9.48 1.52 15.42
N ASN A 29 -10.43 1.31 16.32
CA ASN A 29 -11.77 1.87 16.23
C ASN A 29 -12.02 2.77 17.45
N VAL A 30 -11.32 3.91 17.48
CA VAL A 30 -11.45 4.90 18.54
C VAL A 30 -12.11 6.14 17.92
N PRO A 31 -13.28 6.56 18.41
CA PRO A 31 -14.02 7.69 17.84
C PRO A 31 -13.32 9.02 18.11
N ASP A 32 -13.67 10.04 17.32
CA ASP A 32 -13.31 11.45 17.54
C ASP A 32 -11.80 11.76 17.61
N GLN A 33 -10.95 10.85 17.13
CA GLN A 33 -9.48 11.03 17.11
C GLN A 33 -8.97 11.92 15.96
N TRP A 34 -9.86 12.33 15.04
CA TRP A 34 -9.50 13.17 13.92
C TRP A 34 -9.80 14.64 14.21
N SER A 35 -8.78 15.39 14.62
CA SER A 35 -8.86 16.84 14.91
C SER A 35 -7.98 17.72 13.99
N GLY A 36 -7.20 17.12 13.09
CA GLY A 36 -6.23 17.83 12.24
C GLY A 36 -6.74 18.20 10.84
N ARG A 37 -6.24 19.31 10.29
CA ARG A 37 -6.40 19.68 8.86
C ARG A 37 -5.06 19.50 8.12
N ASN A 38 -5.17 19.09 6.86
CA ASN A 38 -4.11 18.78 5.87
C ASN A 38 -2.79 19.59 6.01
N PRO A 39 -1.58 19.01 5.84
CA PRO A 39 -1.34 17.64 5.35
C PRO A 39 -0.91 16.61 6.39
N VAL A 40 -0.18 16.99 7.45
CA VAL A 40 0.27 16.08 8.52
C VAL A 40 0.41 16.87 9.81
N SER A 41 -0.02 16.31 10.93
CA SER A 41 0.27 16.84 12.26
C SER A 41 1.07 15.79 13.05
N TYR A 42 1.93 16.26 13.94
CA TYR A 42 2.76 15.42 14.80
C TYR A 42 2.20 15.44 16.21
N TRP A 43 2.12 14.26 16.80
CA TRP A 43 1.66 14.06 18.17
C TRP A 43 2.57 13.04 18.86
N SER A 44 2.49 13.02 20.18
CA SER A 44 3.08 12.02 21.04
C SER A 44 2.03 11.00 21.49
N GLU A 45 2.46 9.84 21.96
CA GLU A 45 1.54 8.83 22.52
C GLU A 45 0.71 9.39 23.68
N ARG A 46 1.24 10.37 24.43
CA ARG A 46 0.55 11.01 25.56
C ARG A 46 -0.68 11.83 25.15
N ASP A 47 -0.74 12.24 23.89
CA ASP A 47 -1.88 12.98 23.34
C ASP A 47 -3.08 12.05 23.06
N PHE A 48 -2.88 10.73 23.15
CA PHE A 48 -3.88 9.70 22.90
C PHE A 48 -3.99 8.74 24.09
N PRO A 49 -4.48 9.21 25.26
CA PRO A 49 -4.54 8.38 26.48
C PRO A 49 -5.47 7.16 26.35
N ASP A 50 -6.43 7.20 25.42
CA ASP A 50 -7.39 6.13 25.18
C ASP A 50 -6.86 5.01 24.26
N ILE A 51 -5.60 5.13 23.80
CA ILE A 51 -4.97 4.17 22.90
C ILE A 51 -3.73 3.57 23.57
N ASP A 52 -3.80 2.29 23.94
CA ASP A 52 -2.60 1.52 24.28
C ASP A 52 -1.89 1.06 23.00
N PHE A 53 -0.93 1.86 22.54
CA PHE A 53 -0.15 1.57 21.33
C PHE A 53 0.67 0.27 21.41
N SER A 54 1.02 -0.17 22.62
CA SER A 54 1.86 -1.37 22.83
C SER A 54 1.04 -2.66 22.75
N GLY A 55 -0.22 -2.62 23.21
CA GLY A 55 -1.15 -3.75 23.21
C GLY A 55 -1.95 -3.95 21.90
N LEU A 56 -1.76 -3.10 20.89
CA LEU A 56 -2.48 -3.23 19.62
C LEU A 56 -2.10 -4.52 18.86
N ALA A 57 -3.09 -5.12 18.20
CA ALA A 57 -2.90 -6.27 17.32
C ALA A 57 -2.31 -5.84 15.97
N TYR A 58 -0.98 -5.71 15.92
CA TYR A 58 -0.26 -5.38 14.68
C TYR A 58 -0.24 -6.57 13.72
N GLN A 59 -0.54 -6.28 12.47
CA GLN A 59 -0.46 -7.20 11.35
C GLN A 59 0.59 -6.67 10.37
N ALA A 60 1.43 -7.56 9.86
CA ALA A 60 2.35 -7.20 8.78
C ALA A 60 1.55 -6.68 7.59
N ILE A 61 2.07 -5.66 6.90
CA ILE A 61 1.55 -5.37 5.58
C ILE A 61 1.91 -6.58 4.73
N ALA A 62 0.92 -7.41 4.43
CA ALA A 62 1.09 -8.48 3.48
C ALA A 62 1.58 -7.81 2.19
N ALA A 63 2.82 -8.10 1.79
CA ALA A 63 3.20 -7.86 0.41
C ALA A 63 2.10 -8.53 -0.40
N SER A 64 1.40 -7.77 -1.25
CA SER A 64 0.58 -8.39 -2.27
C SER A 64 1.55 -9.24 -3.06
N LYS A 65 1.63 -10.54 -2.74
CA LYS A 65 2.23 -11.49 -3.66
C LYS A 65 1.53 -11.18 -4.97
N PRO A 66 2.24 -10.80 -6.03
CA PRO A 66 1.58 -10.63 -7.31
C PRO A 66 0.82 -11.93 -7.54
N LEU A 67 -0.51 -11.83 -7.54
CA LEU A 67 -1.35 -12.94 -7.92
C LEU A 67 -0.90 -13.24 -9.34
N GLY A 68 -0.34 -14.42 -9.56
CA GLY A 68 0.07 -14.83 -10.89
C GLY A 68 -1.13 -14.63 -11.81
N LEU A 69 -0.91 -13.98 -12.94
CA LEU A 69 -1.97 -13.80 -13.92
C LEU A 69 -2.21 -15.14 -14.62
N THR A 70 -3.48 -15.42 -14.91
CA THR A 70 -3.80 -16.43 -15.90
C THR A 70 -3.30 -15.99 -17.27
N ILE A 71 -3.10 -16.95 -18.19
CA ILE A 71 -2.73 -16.63 -19.58
C ILE A 71 -3.77 -15.72 -20.23
N ALA A 72 -5.06 -15.87 -19.90
CA ALA A 72 -6.13 -15.03 -20.42
C ALA A 72 -5.99 -13.57 -19.94
N GLU A 73 -5.80 -13.35 -18.64
CA GLU A 73 -5.59 -12.00 -18.08
C GLU A 73 -4.34 -11.33 -18.66
N ALA A 74 -3.26 -12.09 -18.84
CA ALA A 74 -2.05 -11.60 -19.46
C ALA A 74 -2.27 -11.18 -20.92
N LYS A 75 -2.99 -12.00 -21.72
CA LYS A 75 -3.33 -11.66 -23.11
C LYS A 75 -4.23 -10.43 -23.20
N ALA A 76 -5.24 -10.32 -22.34
CA ALA A 76 -6.13 -9.17 -22.29
C ALA A 76 -5.38 -7.86 -21.98
N GLY A 77 -4.48 -7.88 -20.98
CA GLY A 77 -3.66 -6.71 -20.64
C GLY A 77 -2.70 -6.28 -21.77
N LEU A 78 -2.09 -7.27 -22.44
CA LEU A 78 -1.22 -7.02 -23.58
C LEU A 78 -2.01 -6.50 -24.81
N ALA A 79 -3.22 -7.03 -25.06
CA ALA A 79 -4.10 -6.60 -26.15
C ALA A 79 -4.44 -5.12 -26.06
N VAL A 80 -4.82 -4.64 -24.87
CA VAL A 80 -5.09 -3.23 -24.60
C VAL A 80 -3.84 -2.38 -24.83
N THR A 81 -2.70 -2.83 -24.34
CA THR A 81 -1.43 -2.09 -24.42
C THR A 81 -0.96 -1.89 -25.86
N PHE A 82 -1.08 -2.93 -26.69
CA PHE A 82 -0.61 -2.91 -28.08
C PHE A 82 -1.71 -2.59 -29.09
N ASN A 83 -2.94 -2.37 -28.61
CA ASN A 83 -4.13 -2.10 -29.43
C ASN A 83 -4.33 -3.16 -30.53
N VAL A 84 -4.23 -4.44 -30.13
CA VAL A 84 -4.45 -5.60 -31.01
C VAL A 84 -5.48 -6.54 -30.38
N PRO A 85 -6.18 -7.38 -31.15
CA PRO A 85 -7.02 -8.42 -30.59
C PRO A 85 -6.23 -9.42 -29.73
N GLU A 86 -6.82 -9.97 -28.67
CA GLU A 86 -6.18 -11.00 -27.83
C GLU A 86 -5.70 -12.23 -28.63
N ALA A 87 -6.42 -12.56 -29.72
CA ALA A 87 -6.06 -13.65 -30.62
C ALA A 87 -4.73 -13.41 -31.37
N ALA A 88 -4.28 -12.17 -31.48
CA ALA A 88 -3.00 -11.82 -32.10
C ALA A 88 -1.81 -11.96 -31.14
N ILE A 89 -2.03 -12.37 -29.89
CA ILE A 89 -1.00 -12.46 -28.85
C ILE A 89 -0.66 -13.93 -28.55
N GLU A 90 0.62 -14.25 -28.67
CA GLU A 90 1.23 -15.51 -28.25
C GLU A 90 2.17 -15.26 -27.07
N ILE A 91 2.09 -16.12 -26.04
CA ILE A 91 2.95 -16.06 -24.86
C ILE A 91 3.76 -17.35 -24.81
N THR A 92 5.09 -17.24 -24.89
CA THR A 92 6.02 -18.38 -24.86
C THR A 92 6.92 -18.28 -23.64
N ILE A 93 6.95 -19.33 -22.82
CA ILE A 93 7.81 -19.44 -21.64
C ILE A 93 9.01 -20.31 -22.01
N ARG A 94 10.22 -19.75 -21.94
CA ARG A 94 11.47 -20.52 -22.08
C ARG A 94 11.96 -20.84 -20.68
N GLY A 95 11.82 -22.12 -20.30
CA GLY A 95 12.32 -22.65 -19.03
C GLY A 95 13.83 -22.75 -18.98
#